data_AF-A0A0P7BSX7-F1
#
_entry.id   AF-A0A0P7BSX7-F1
#
_cell.length_a   1.000
_cell.length_b   1.000
_cell.length_c   1.000
_cell.angle_alpha   90.00
_cell.angle_beta   90.00
_cell.angle_gamma   90.00
#
_symmetry.space_group_name_H-M   'P 1'
#
loop_
_entity.id
_entity.type
_entity.pdbx_description
1 polymer ?
#
loop_
_entity_poly.entity_id
_entity_poly.type
_entity_poly.pdbx_seq_one_letter_code
_entity_poly.pdbx_strand_id
1 'polypeptide(L)'
;MDSWPVLVGLKPTKPQPYVLNKVNAQDTDFYVHPHLAPGLDPCKGRLLRVSEAVQAGTILLVDAPYAIVPTVEPSQNDEIICSNLACSRRVAQDGKGTQCPKSCIKDVIWCNNACKAADFARHEFECLWLKQNGEAIRSQEGQYNFVTLWHVVRLLAGRNLEIHEVTSKKAQRYDWEIKFKRGWDAVEMCCAYLESWPESQIEHWKRLADTYLSDTGNKHVWTV
;
A
#
# COMPACT_ATOMS: atom_id res chain seq x y z
N MET A 1 25.93 -30.37 -12.01
CA MET A 1 24.45 -30.39 -11.89
C MET A 1 24.19 -30.14 -10.44
N ASP A 2 24.08 -28.86 -10.07
CA ASP A 2 24.11 -28.48 -8.66
C ASP A 2 22.68 -28.27 -8.20
N SER A 3 22.19 -29.24 -7.43
CA SER A 3 20.90 -29.19 -6.77
C SER A 3 20.93 -28.11 -5.69
N TRP A 4 20.16 -27.05 -5.88
CA TRP A 4 20.00 -25.98 -4.90
C TRP A 4 19.10 -26.45 -3.76
N PRO A 5 19.49 -26.28 -2.49
CA PRO A 5 18.61 -26.58 -1.37
C PRO A 5 17.44 -25.59 -1.36
N VAL A 6 16.22 -26.11 -1.50
CA VAL A 6 15.00 -25.38 -1.19
C VAL A 6 14.94 -25.23 0.33
N LEU A 7 15.20 -24.01 0.83
CA LEU A 7 14.98 -23.69 2.24
C LEU A 7 13.49 -23.52 2.49
N VAL A 8 12.84 -24.61 2.91
CA VAL A 8 11.48 -24.58 3.45
C VAL A 8 11.59 -24.05 4.88
N GLY A 9 11.24 -22.79 5.10
CA GLY A 9 11.15 -22.21 6.44
C GLY A 9 10.08 -22.93 7.26
N LEU A 10 10.50 -23.72 8.26
CA LEU A 10 9.58 -24.33 9.20
C LEU A 10 9.04 -23.27 10.16
N LYS A 11 7.71 -23.19 10.28
CA LYS A 11 7.02 -22.31 11.24
C LYS A 11 7.43 -22.71 12.67
N PRO A 12 8.04 -21.83 13.48
CA PRO A 12 8.41 -22.17 14.84
C PRO A 12 7.17 -22.47 15.69
N THR A 13 7.26 -23.52 16.51
CA THR A 13 6.15 -24.07 17.31
C THR A 13 5.80 -23.22 18.54
N LYS A 14 6.61 -22.21 18.87
CA LYS A 14 6.31 -21.22 19.91
C LYS A 14 6.89 -19.85 19.53
N PRO A 15 6.09 -18.76 19.58
CA PRO A 15 6.62 -17.41 19.42
C PRO A 15 7.50 -17.08 20.62
N GLN A 16 8.81 -16.89 20.41
CA GLN A 16 9.66 -16.24 21.40
C GLN A 16 9.43 -14.71 21.31
N PRO A 17 9.22 -14.02 22.44
CA PRO A 17 9.11 -12.57 22.43
C PRO A 17 10.44 -11.96 22.00
N TYR A 18 10.44 -11.29 20.86
CA TYR A 18 11.58 -10.54 20.35
C TYR A 18 11.80 -9.31 21.24
N VAL A 19 12.97 -9.24 21.88
CA VAL A 19 13.40 -8.05 22.62
C VAL A 19 14.02 -7.09 21.62
N LEU A 20 13.33 -5.97 21.33
CA LEU A 20 13.85 -4.86 20.54
C LEU A 20 15.04 -4.20 21.27
N ASN A 21 16.22 -4.80 21.17
CA ASN A 21 17.44 -4.21 21.71
C ASN A 21 17.99 -3.20 20.70
N LYS A 22 17.86 -1.91 21.07
CA LYS A 22 18.27 -0.70 20.34
C LYS A 22 17.44 -0.39 19.09
N VAL A 23 16.41 0.44 19.29
CA VAL A 23 15.74 1.19 18.23
C VAL A 23 16.80 2.05 17.53
N ASN A 24 17.17 1.67 16.31
CA ASN A 24 17.95 2.51 15.40
C ASN A 24 17.03 3.66 14.96
N ALA A 25 17.56 4.83 14.61
CA ALA A 25 16.72 5.96 14.14
C ALA A 25 15.96 5.66 12.83
N GLN A 26 16.24 4.52 12.19
CA GLN A 26 15.47 3.94 11.07
C GLN A 26 14.08 3.41 11.52
N ASP A 27 13.88 3.08 12.79
CA ASP A 27 12.86 2.14 13.27
C ASP A 27 11.48 2.75 13.63
N THR A 28 10.94 3.68 12.84
CA THR A 28 9.49 3.93 12.91
C THR A 28 8.73 3.36 11.73
N ASP A 29 9.25 3.53 10.51
CA ASP A 29 8.47 3.26 9.29
C ASP A 29 9.21 2.45 8.21
N PHE A 30 10.53 2.28 8.31
CA PHE A 30 11.31 1.52 7.32
C PHE A 30 12.60 0.91 7.89
N TYR A 31 12.81 -0.38 7.71
CA TYR A 31 14.02 -1.09 8.15
C TYR A 31 14.45 -2.13 7.12
N VAL A 32 15.74 -2.22 6.85
CA VAL A 32 16.33 -3.29 6.02
C VAL A 32 17.47 -3.94 6.80
N HIS A 33 17.40 -5.25 6.97
CA HIS A 33 18.44 -6.01 7.63
C HIS A 33 19.76 -5.96 6.84
N PRO A 34 20.93 -5.79 7.49
CA PRO A 34 22.22 -5.62 6.79
C PRO A 34 22.61 -6.75 5.83
N HIS A 35 22.16 -7.98 6.12
CA HIS A 35 22.39 -9.15 5.27
C HIS A 35 21.32 -9.35 4.18
N LEU A 36 20.30 -8.49 4.10
CA LEU A 36 19.31 -8.56 3.04
C LEU A 36 19.78 -7.72 1.84
N ALA A 37 19.81 -8.33 0.66
CA ALA A 37 20.23 -7.67 -0.56
C ALA A 37 19.27 -7.97 -1.73
N PRO A 38 19.04 -7.02 -2.65
CA PRO A 38 18.36 -7.30 -3.90
C PRO A 38 19.21 -8.22 -4.78
N GLY A 39 18.55 -9.06 -5.56
CA GLY A 39 19.18 -9.97 -6.52
C GLY A 39 18.28 -10.24 -7.72
N LEU A 40 18.80 -11.05 -8.65
CA LEU A 40 18.09 -11.48 -9.85
C LEU A 40 18.12 -13.00 -9.94
N ASP A 41 16.96 -13.60 -10.20
CA ASP A 41 16.80 -14.98 -10.59
C ASP A 41 16.49 -15.03 -12.09
N PRO A 42 17.16 -15.90 -12.87
CA PRO A 42 16.98 -15.97 -14.32
C PRO A 42 15.54 -16.26 -14.76
N CYS A 43 14.74 -16.94 -13.92
CA CYS A 43 13.38 -17.35 -14.25
C CYS A 43 12.32 -16.51 -13.52
N LYS A 44 12.63 -16.00 -12.33
CA LYS A 44 11.67 -15.27 -11.46
C LYS A 44 11.86 -13.76 -11.48
N GLY A 45 12.93 -13.26 -12.10
CA GLY A 45 13.27 -11.84 -12.11
C GLY A 45 13.82 -11.38 -10.76
N ARG A 46 13.42 -10.20 -10.30
CA ARG A 46 13.97 -9.59 -9.08
C ARG A 46 13.56 -10.36 -7.82
N LEU A 47 14.48 -10.47 -6.86
CA LEU A 47 14.23 -11.08 -5.56
C LEU A 47 15.01 -10.38 -4.44
N LEU A 48 14.72 -10.76 -3.21
CA LEU A 48 15.54 -10.44 -2.04
C LEU A 48 16.25 -11.72 -1.58
N ARG A 49 17.54 -11.61 -1.31
CA ARG A 49 18.39 -12.72 -0.85
C ARG A 49 19.11 -12.32 0.43
N VAL A 50 19.21 -13.26 1.35
CA VAL A 50 20.04 -13.10 2.53
C VAL A 50 21.46 -13.55 2.20
N SER A 51 22.48 -12.72 2.49
CA SER A 51 23.88 -13.00 2.21
C SER A 51 24.52 -13.95 3.24
N GLU A 52 23.94 -14.05 4.43
CA GLU A 52 24.46 -14.83 5.56
C GLU A 52 23.34 -15.54 6.32
N ALA A 53 23.70 -16.43 7.26
CA ALA A 53 22.71 -17.08 8.11
C ALA A 53 21.99 -16.06 9.00
N VAL A 54 20.66 -16.11 9.03
CA VAL A 54 19.82 -15.26 9.88
C VAL A 54 19.00 -16.15 10.82
N GLN A 55 18.92 -15.76 12.09
CA GLN A 55 18.18 -16.52 13.09
C GLN A 55 16.67 -16.45 12.86
N ALA A 56 15.95 -17.50 13.27
CA ALA A 56 14.50 -17.51 13.23
C ALA A 56 13.93 -16.41 14.12
N GLY A 57 12.96 -15.65 13.60
CA GLY A 57 12.35 -14.52 14.30
C GLY A 57 13.06 -13.18 14.10
N THR A 58 14.19 -13.13 13.39
CA THR A 58 14.84 -11.87 13.01
C THR A 58 14.00 -11.11 11.98
N ILE A 59 13.81 -9.81 12.20
CA ILE A 59 13.16 -8.91 11.25
C ILE A 59 14.12 -8.68 10.07
N LEU A 60 13.64 -8.93 8.85
CA LEU A 60 14.43 -8.71 7.63
C LEU A 60 14.11 -7.39 6.94
N LEU A 61 12.82 -7.02 6.93
CA LEU A 61 12.31 -5.83 6.27
C LEU A 61 11.12 -5.30 7.08
N VAL A 62 11.08 -4.00 7.32
CA VAL A 62 9.88 -3.27 7.71
C VAL A 62 9.68 -2.21 6.64
N ASP A 63 8.46 -2.08 6.15
CA ASP A 63 8.10 -1.05 5.20
C ASP A 63 6.65 -0.63 5.47
N ALA A 64 6.41 0.67 5.47
CA ALA A 64 5.06 1.19 5.51
C ALA A 64 4.40 0.94 4.15
N PRO A 65 3.15 0.45 4.12
CA PRO A 65 2.49 0.17 2.86
C PRO A 65 2.27 1.47 2.08
N TYR A 66 2.58 1.46 0.78
CA TYR A 66 2.33 2.60 -0.09
C TYR A 66 0.82 2.88 -0.26
N ALA A 67 0.02 1.83 -0.38
CA ALA A 67 -1.44 1.91 -0.36
C ALA A 67 -2.07 0.62 0.18
N ILE A 68 -3.10 0.77 1.01
CA ILE A 68 -3.99 -0.32 1.45
C ILE A 68 -5.42 0.16 1.29
N VAL A 69 -6.30 -0.72 0.80
CA VAL A 69 -7.74 -0.50 0.75
C VAL A 69 -8.47 -1.70 1.38
N PRO A 70 -9.57 -1.48 2.12
CA PRO A 70 -10.45 -2.57 2.55
C PRO A 70 -11.01 -3.33 1.34
N THR A 71 -10.91 -4.66 1.35
CA THR A 71 -11.37 -5.52 0.25
C THR A 71 -12.76 -6.09 0.48
N VAL A 72 -13.16 -6.27 1.74
CA VAL A 72 -14.47 -6.78 2.14
C VAL A 72 -15.41 -5.60 2.37
N GLU A 73 -16.65 -5.71 1.87
CA GLU A 73 -17.65 -4.69 2.09
C GLU A 73 -17.90 -4.48 3.58
N PRO A 74 -18.12 -3.22 4.03
CA PRO A 74 -18.39 -2.93 5.43
C PRO A 74 -19.58 -3.72 5.99
N SER A 75 -20.61 -3.94 5.18
CA SER A 75 -21.81 -4.72 5.53
C SER A 75 -21.51 -6.18 5.92
N GLN A 76 -20.35 -6.71 5.51
CA GLN A 76 -19.95 -8.10 5.68
C GLN A 76 -18.75 -8.25 6.63
N ASN A 77 -18.29 -7.16 7.25
CA ASN A 77 -17.05 -7.16 8.03
C ASN A 77 -17.19 -6.37 9.32
N ASP A 78 -17.01 -7.05 10.46
CA ASP A 78 -17.14 -6.43 11.77
C ASP A 78 -16.02 -5.40 12.06
N GLU A 79 -14.88 -5.51 11.36
CA GLU A 79 -13.70 -4.67 11.59
C GLU A 79 -13.04 -4.19 10.30
N ILE A 80 -12.86 -2.87 10.17
CA ILE A 80 -12.14 -2.26 9.04
C ILE A 80 -10.78 -1.75 9.50
N ILE A 81 -9.75 -1.86 8.66
CA ILE A 81 -8.43 -1.29 8.95
C ILE A 81 -8.52 0.24 8.94
N CYS A 82 -7.92 0.88 9.94
CA CYS A 82 -7.77 2.32 10.02
C CYS A 82 -7.18 2.88 8.72
N SER A 83 -7.82 3.90 8.15
CA SER A 83 -7.41 4.51 6.88
C SER A 83 -6.04 5.20 6.94
N ASN A 84 -5.53 5.53 8.14
CA ASN A 84 -4.15 5.95 8.30
C ASN A 84 -3.20 4.75 8.14
N LEU A 85 -2.43 4.73 7.05
CA LEU A 85 -1.53 3.65 6.65
C LEU A 85 -0.47 3.32 7.72
N ALA A 86 0.00 4.32 8.49
CA ALA A 86 0.95 4.11 9.57
C ALA A 86 0.32 3.43 10.82
N CYS A 87 -1.01 3.41 10.93
CA CYS A 87 -1.69 2.88 12.11
C CYS A 87 -1.94 1.37 12.01
N SER A 88 -2.43 0.89 10.86
CA SER A 88 -2.78 -0.52 10.59
C SER A 88 -3.71 -1.22 11.61
N ARG A 89 -4.24 -0.52 12.62
CA ARG A 89 -5.18 -1.08 13.59
C ARG A 89 -6.52 -1.38 12.95
N ARG A 90 -7.14 -2.46 13.39
CA ARG A 90 -8.54 -2.77 13.08
C ARG A 90 -9.46 -1.92 13.96
N VAL A 91 -10.52 -1.41 13.34
CA VAL A 91 -11.51 -0.54 13.95
C VAL A 91 -12.86 -1.23 13.81
N ALA A 92 -13.46 -1.57 14.95
CA ALA A 92 -14.80 -2.12 14.98
C ALA A 92 -15.80 -1.11 14.42
N GLN A 93 -16.75 -1.59 13.62
CA GLN A 93 -17.75 -0.73 12.98
C GLN A 93 -18.81 -0.20 13.97
N ASP A 94 -18.92 -0.81 15.15
CA ASP A 94 -19.95 -0.56 16.17
C ASP A 94 -19.78 0.73 16.98
N GLY A 95 -18.85 1.63 16.61
CA GLY A 95 -19.01 3.05 16.94
C GLY A 95 -17.89 3.74 17.73
N LYS A 96 -16.65 3.27 17.65
CA LYS A 96 -15.50 4.02 18.23
C LYS A 96 -14.56 4.65 17.19
N GLY A 97 -14.73 4.31 15.92
CA GLY A 97 -13.96 4.91 14.85
C GLY A 97 -14.46 6.31 14.46
N THR A 98 -13.54 7.18 14.09
CA THR A 98 -13.86 8.47 13.49
C THR A 98 -14.13 8.27 12.00
N GLN A 99 -15.30 8.71 11.51
CA GLN A 99 -15.67 8.62 10.09
C GLN A 99 -15.28 9.88 9.30
N CYS A 100 -15.33 9.78 7.97
CA CYS A 100 -15.19 10.92 7.07
C CYS A 100 -16.31 11.95 7.31
N PRO A 101 -15.99 13.24 7.55
CA PRO A 101 -16.99 14.27 7.79
C PRO A 101 -17.81 14.61 6.53
N LYS A 102 -17.28 14.28 5.34
CA LYS A 102 -18.00 14.43 4.06
C LYS A 102 -18.86 13.20 3.73
N SER A 103 -18.82 12.16 4.58
CA SER A 103 -19.49 10.87 4.43
C SER A 103 -19.28 10.27 3.03
N CYS A 104 -18.02 10.17 2.59
CA CYS A 104 -17.70 9.67 1.25
C CYS A 104 -18.13 8.21 1.06
N ILE A 105 -17.65 7.29 1.90
CA ILE A 105 -18.07 5.89 2.00
C ILE A 105 -17.82 5.37 3.42
N LYS A 106 -18.51 4.28 3.80
CA LYS A 106 -18.38 3.66 5.13
C LYS A 106 -17.01 3.01 5.37
N ASP A 107 -16.32 2.65 4.30
CA ASP A 107 -15.00 2.00 4.33
C ASP A 107 -13.89 2.92 4.84
N VAL A 108 -14.10 4.25 4.79
CA VAL A 108 -13.14 5.22 5.30
C VAL A 108 -13.44 5.50 6.77
N ILE A 109 -12.67 4.84 7.62
CA ILE A 109 -12.71 5.01 9.08
C ILE A 109 -11.31 5.19 9.65
N TRP A 110 -11.18 5.97 10.71
CA TRP A 110 -9.95 6.14 11.47
C TRP A 110 -10.12 5.69 12.91
N CYS A 111 -9.01 5.28 13.51
CA CYS A 111 -8.96 4.87 14.90
C CYS A 111 -9.40 5.97 15.87
N ASN A 112 -9.09 7.23 15.55
CA ASN A 112 -9.38 8.44 16.31
C ASN A 112 -9.09 9.70 15.47
N ASN A 113 -9.29 10.88 16.06
CA ASN A 113 -9.02 12.17 15.41
C ASN A 113 -7.54 12.39 15.03
N ALA A 114 -6.59 11.81 15.77
CA ALA A 114 -5.16 11.93 15.42
C ALA A 114 -4.84 11.13 14.15
N CYS A 115 -5.35 9.89 14.05
CA CYS A 115 -5.29 9.08 12.83
C CYS A 115 -5.91 9.83 11.64
N LYS A 116 -7.06 10.49 11.84
CA LYS A 116 -7.74 11.28 10.80
C LYS A 116 -6.94 12.51 10.37
N ALA A 117 -6.37 13.25 11.31
CA ALA A 117 -5.59 14.45 11.02
C ALA A 117 -4.32 14.12 10.24
N ALA A 118 -3.60 13.05 10.65
CA ALA A 118 -2.39 12.60 9.96
C ALA A 118 -2.65 12.14 8.51
N ASP A 119 -3.84 11.60 8.25
CA ASP A 119 -4.23 11.06 6.95
C ASP A 119 -5.00 12.05 6.07
N PHE A 120 -5.27 13.26 6.58
CA PHE A 120 -6.19 14.22 5.97
C PHE A 120 -5.82 14.58 4.54
N ALA A 121 -4.55 14.92 4.28
CA ALA A 121 -4.10 15.36 2.96
C ALA A 121 -4.23 14.26 1.89
N ARG A 122 -3.92 13.02 2.25
CA ARG A 122 -4.10 11.85 1.37
C ARG A 122 -5.58 11.59 1.12
N HIS A 123 -6.40 11.62 2.17
CA HIS A 123 -7.82 11.34 2.04
C HIS A 123 -8.55 12.43 1.25
N GLU A 124 -8.18 13.70 1.40
CA GLU A 124 -8.81 14.82 0.69
C GLU A 124 -8.80 14.61 -0.83
N PHE A 125 -7.68 14.10 -1.35
CA PHE A 125 -7.49 13.75 -2.75
C PHE A 125 -8.53 12.73 -3.26
N GLU A 126 -8.75 11.64 -2.52
CA GLU A 126 -9.66 10.56 -2.93
C GLU A 126 -11.12 10.79 -2.49
N CYS A 127 -11.39 11.71 -1.57
CA CYS A 127 -12.66 11.83 -0.86
C CYS A 127 -13.84 12.10 -1.79
N LEU A 128 -13.69 13.07 -2.70
CA LEU A 128 -14.74 13.43 -3.65
C LEU A 128 -15.01 12.28 -4.63
N TRP A 129 -13.94 11.66 -5.14
CA TRP A 129 -14.04 10.53 -6.04
C TRP A 129 -14.79 9.35 -5.41
N LEU A 130 -14.46 9.00 -4.16
CA LEU A 130 -15.14 7.93 -3.43
C LEU A 130 -16.63 8.23 -3.23
N LYS A 131 -16.96 9.49 -2.92
CA LYS A 131 -18.34 9.92 -2.72
C LYS A 131 -19.18 9.83 -3.99
N GLN A 132 -18.61 10.17 -5.14
CA GLN A 132 -19.32 10.17 -6.41
C GLN A 132 -19.40 8.78 -7.05
N ASN A 133 -18.35 7.99 -6.91
CA ASN A 133 -18.19 6.75 -7.68
C ASN A 133 -18.32 5.48 -6.85
N GLY A 134 -18.16 5.53 -5.52
CA GLY A 134 -18.02 4.32 -4.70
C GLY A 134 -19.18 3.35 -4.81
N GLU A 135 -20.41 3.81 -4.55
CA GLU A 135 -21.61 2.97 -4.65
C GLU A 135 -21.96 2.60 -6.11
N ALA A 136 -21.72 3.52 -7.04
CA ALA A 136 -21.98 3.29 -8.47
C ALA A 136 -21.07 2.17 -9.03
N ILE A 137 -19.77 2.22 -8.77
CA ILE A 137 -18.83 1.17 -9.21
C ILE A 137 -19.18 -0.15 -8.54
N ARG A 138 -19.48 -0.19 -7.24
CA ARG A 138 -19.86 -1.44 -6.56
C ARG A 138 -21.09 -2.09 -7.20
N SER A 139 -22.12 -1.31 -7.48
CA SER A 139 -23.36 -1.82 -8.04
C SER A 139 -23.25 -2.21 -9.51
N GLN A 140 -22.45 -1.49 -10.30
CA GLN A 140 -22.35 -1.68 -11.75
C GLN A 140 -21.20 -2.63 -12.16
N GLU A 141 -20.06 -2.53 -11.47
CA GLU A 141 -18.80 -3.21 -11.83
C GLU A 141 -18.39 -4.26 -10.79
N GLY A 142 -19.01 -4.26 -9.61
CA GLY A 142 -18.73 -5.18 -8.52
C GLY A 142 -17.58 -4.75 -7.60
N GLN A 143 -17.50 -5.40 -6.44
CA GLN A 143 -16.54 -5.08 -5.38
C GLN A 143 -15.08 -5.18 -5.83
N TYR A 144 -14.73 -6.17 -6.66
CA TYR A 144 -13.36 -6.35 -7.15
C TYR A 144 -12.88 -5.12 -7.96
N ASN A 145 -13.70 -4.64 -8.89
CA ASN A 145 -13.35 -3.48 -9.72
C ASN A 145 -13.34 -2.19 -8.89
N PHE A 146 -14.27 -2.04 -7.95
CA PHE A 146 -14.26 -0.92 -6.99
C PHE A 146 -12.95 -0.87 -6.19
N VAL A 147 -12.57 -1.98 -5.57
CA VAL A 147 -11.33 -2.08 -4.77
C VAL A 147 -10.11 -1.81 -5.63
N THR A 148 -10.08 -2.33 -6.87
CA THR A 148 -8.97 -2.11 -7.82
C THR A 148 -8.82 -0.62 -8.17
N LEU A 149 -9.92 0.05 -8.55
CA LEU A 149 -9.90 1.48 -8.88
C LEU A 149 -9.55 2.33 -7.66
N TRP A 150 -10.11 2.02 -6.49
CA TRP A 150 -9.76 2.74 -5.27
C TRP A 150 -8.29 2.57 -4.91
N HIS A 151 -7.73 1.36 -5.07
CA HIS A 151 -6.30 1.13 -4.87
C HIS A 151 -5.47 2.04 -5.78
N VAL A 152 -5.82 2.16 -7.07
CA VAL A 152 -5.16 3.09 -8.01
C VAL A 152 -5.27 4.55 -7.56
N VAL A 153 -6.47 5.03 -7.22
CA VAL A 153 -6.67 6.40 -6.73
C VAL A 153 -5.84 6.67 -5.47
N ARG A 154 -5.73 5.69 -4.58
CA ARG A 154 -4.94 5.81 -3.35
C ARG A 154 -3.43 5.79 -3.61
N LEU A 155 -2.94 5.00 -4.58
CA LEU A 155 -1.56 5.09 -5.07
C LEU A 155 -1.26 6.51 -5.61
N LEU A 156 -2.17 7.06 -6.42
CA LEU A 156 -2.02 8.41 -6.97
C LEU A 156 -2.04 9.49 -5.88
N ALA A 157 -2.89 9.34 -4.86
CA ALA A 157 -2.92 10.24 -3.70
C ALA A 157 -1.57 10.23 -2.95
N GLY A 158 -0.99 9.04 -2.73
CA GLY A 158 0.35 8.90 -2.12
C GLY A 158 1.43 9.58 -2.95
N ARG A 159 1.43 9.33 -4.27
CA ARG A 159 2.40 9.95 -5.21
C ARG A 159 2.29 11.47 -5.20
N ASN A 160 1.07 12.00 -5.17
CA ASN A 160 0.84 13.44 -5.11
C ASN A 160 1.49 14.07 -3.87
N LEU A 161 1.34 13.42 -2.70
CA LEU A 161 2.00 13.87 -1.47
C LEU A 161 3.52 13.82 -1.58
N GLU A 162 4.08 12.73 -2.13
CA GLU A 162 5.54 12.62 -2.31
C GLU A 162 6.09 13.74 -3.19
N ILE A 163 5.41 14.10 -4.29
CA ILE A 163 5.82 15.21 -5.17
C ILE A 163 5.84 16.54 -4.40
N HIS A 164 4.82 16.82 -3.60
CA HIS A 164 4.76 18.05 -2.80
C HIS A 164 5.76 18.07 -1.63
N GLU A 165 6.09 16.91 -1.05
CA GLU A 165 7.07 16.78 0.03
C GLU A 165 8.53 16.86 -0.46
N VAL A 166 8.84 16.27 -1.62
CA VAL A 166 10.19 16.33 -2.24
C VAL A 166 10.60 17.76 -2.56
N THR A 167 9.62 18.62 -2.84
CA THR A 167 9.85 20.07 -3.04
C THR A 167 10.25 20.78 -1.73
N SER A 168 10.03 20.15 -0.58
CA SER A 168 10.15 20.76 0.76
C SER A 168 11.30 20.21 1.62
N LYS A 169 11.87 19.04 1.32
CA LYS A 169 12.96 18.43 2.12
C LYS A 169 14.04 17.81 1.24
N LYS A 170 15.26 18.37 1.25
CA LYS A 170 16.49 17.64 0.89
C LYS A 170 16.77 16.60 1.99
N ALA A 171 16.12 15.44 1.89
CA ALA A 171 16.32 14.36 2.85
C ALA A 171 17.74 13.77 2.76
N GLN A 172 18.36 13.56 3.90
CA GLN A 172 19.57 12.72 4.03
C GLN A 172 19.29 11.38 3.35
N ARG A 173 20.15 11.02 2.40
CA ARG A 173 20.11 9.71 1.77
C ARG A 173 20.87 8.72 2.64
N TYR A 174 20.18 7.72 3.18
CA TYR A 174 20.84 6.62 3.86
C TYR A 174 21.48 5.68 2.83
N ASP A 175 22.59 5.00 3.19
CA ASP A 175 23.29 4.10 2.26
C ASP A 175 22.41 2.96 1.73
N TRP A 176 21.38 2.56 2.48
CA TRP A 176 20.42 1.55 2.03
C TRP A 176 19.52 2.05 0.90
N GLU A 177 19.25 3.35 0.79
CA GLU A 177 18.39 3.93 -0.28
C GLU A 177 19.03 3.79 -1.67
N ILE A 178 20.34 3.56 -1.72
CA ILE A 178 21.06 3.24 -2.96
C ILE A 178 20.65 1.85 -3.46
N LYS A 179 20.40 0.90 -2.55
CA LYS A 179 20.14 -0.51 -2.86
C LYS A 179 18.64 -0.84 -2.87
N PHE A 180 17.86 -0.18 -2.03
CA PHE A 180 16.43 -0.40 -1.86
C PHE A 180 15.67 0.86 -2.25
N LYS A 181 14.83 0.74 -3.28
CA LYS A 181 13.89 1.78 -3.66
C LYS A 181 12.74 1.82 -2.67
N ARG A 182 12.19 3.02 -2.44
CA ARG A 182 11.01 3.27 -1.60
C ARG A 182 10.06 4.20 -2.34
N GLY A 183 8.84 4.32 -1.82
CA GLY A 183 7.87 5.26 -2.37
C GLY A 183 7.52 4.93 -3.82
N TRP A 184 7.25 5.96 -4.62
CA TRP A 184 6.88 5.77 -6.02
C TRP A 184 7.91 5.01 -6.87
N ASP A 185 9.22 5.19 -6.61
CA ASP A 185 10.28 4.42 -7.31
C ASP A 185 10.07 2.90 -7.14
N ALA A 186 9.63 2.46 -5.96
CA ALA A 186 9.35 1.04 -5.70
C ALA A 186 8.07 0.57 -6.39
N VAL A 187 7.06 1.44 -6.51
CA VAL A 187 5.83 1.16 -7.25
C VAL A 187 6.13 1.01 -8.75
N GLU A 188 6.89 1.93 -9.35
CA GLU A 188 7.28 1.85 -10.76
C GLU A 188 8.09 0.58 -11.07
N MET A 189 8.97 0.18 -10.14
CA MET A 189 9.68 -1.09 -10.29
C MET A 189 8.70 -2.26 -10.46
N CYS A 190 7.55 -2.27 -9.78
CA CYS A 190 6.59 -3.38 -9.83
C CYS A 190 5.83 -3.49 -11.17
N CYS A 191 5.88 -2.49 -12.04
CA CYS A 191 5.19 -2.48 -13.34
C CYS A 191 5.86 -3.35 -14.43
N ALA A 192 6.63 -4.36 -14.05
CA ALA A 192 7.17 -5.33 -15.00
C ALA A 192 6.04 -6.27 -15.48
N TYR A 193 6.08 -6.70 -16.75
CA TYR A 193 5.15 -7.67 -17.36
C TYR A 193 3.78 -7.14 -17.83
N LEU A 194 3.66 -5.85 -18.16
CA LEU A 194 2.44 -5.30 -18.80
C LEU A 194 2.03 -6.07 -20.06
N GLU A 195 3.02 -6.58 -20.81
CA GLU A 195 2.81 -7.33 -22.06
C GLU A 195 2.29 -8.77 -21.85
N SER A 196 2.25 -9.27 -20.61
CA SER A 196 1.81 -10.64 -20.31
C SER A 196 0.32 -10.77 -20.01
N TRP A 197 -0.41 -9.66 -19.94
CA TRP A 197 -1.83 -9.66 -19.60
C TRP A 197 -2.71 -9.94 -20.83
N PRO A 198 -3.83 -10.69 -20.67
CA PRO A 198 -4.77 -10.89 -21.76
C PRO A 198 -5.35 -9.57 -22.29
N GLU A 199 -5.49 -9.44 -23.61
CA GLU A 199 -5.97 -8.22 -24.26
C GLU A 199 -7.34 -7.78 -23.73
N SER A 200 -8.28 -8.71 -23.56
CA SER A 200 -9.60 -8.44 -23.00
C SER A 200 -9.56 -7.84 -21.59
N GLN A 201 -8.57 -8.24 -20.78
CA GLN A 201 -8.37 -7.68 -19.44
C GLN A 201 -7.85 -6.24 -19.53
N ILE A 202 -6.92 -5.98 -20.44
CA ILE A 202 -6.37 -4.64 -20.69
C ILE A 202 -7.48 -3.70 -21.19
N GLU A 203 -8.30 -4.14 -22.13
CA GLU A 203 -9.45 -3.36 -22.64
C GLU A 203 -10.45 -3.04 -21.54
N HIS A 204 -10.78 -4.01 -20.68
CA HIS A 204 -11.67 -3.80 -19.54
C HIS A 204 -11.10 -2.75 -18.57
N TRP A 205 -9.82 -2.82 -18.22
CA TRP A 205 -9.18 -1.82 -17.35
C TRP A 205 -9.10 -0.44 -17.98
N LYS A 206 -8.82 -0.33 -19.29
CA LYS A 206 -8.87 0.95 -20.01
C LYS A 206 -10.26 1.58 -19.92
N ARG A 207 -11.31 0.81 -20.20
CA ARG A 207 -12.70 1.28 -20.08
C ARG A 207 -13.00 1.77 -18.66
N LEU A 208 -12.60 1.02 -17.63
CA LEU A 208 -12.81 1.44 -16.24
C LEU A 208 -12.08 2.74 -15.92
N ALA A 209 -10.82 2.89 -16.36
CA ALA A 209 -10.06 4.11 -16.16
C ALA A 209 -10.70 5.30 -16.89
N ASP A 210 -11.10 5.12 -18.15
CA ASP A 210 -11.77 6.16 -18.94
C ASP A 210 -13.11 6.59 -18.33
N THR A 211 -13.84 5.65 -17.74
CA THR A 211 -15.16 5.91 -17.15
C THR A 211 -15.05 6.62 -15.80
N TYR A 212 -14.15 6.16 -14.93
CA TYR A 212 -14.14 6.57 -13.52
C TYR A 212 -12.94 7.41 -13.11
N LEU A 213 -11.85 7.44 -13.88
CA LEU A 213 -10.63 8.18 -13.55
C LEU A 213 -10.38 9.37 -14.48
N SER A 214 -10.94 9.38 -15.70
CA SER A 214 -10.76 10.51 -16.64
C SER A 214 -11.64 11.73 -16.30
N ASP A 215 -11.10 12.93 -16.56
CA ASP A 215 -11.72 14.24 -16.32
C ASP A 215 -13.06 14.45 -17.06
N THR A 216 -13.35 13.64 -18.09
CA THR A 216 -14.58 13.71 -18.87
C THR A 216 -15.85 13.41 -18.06
N GLY A 217 -15.73 12.73 -16.92
CA GLY A 217 -16.82 12.50 -15.97
C GLY A 217 -16.83 13.44 -14.76
N ASN A 218 -15.77 14.23 -14.55
CA ASN A 218 -15.54 14.92 -13.28
C ASN A 218 -14.70 16.19 -13.47
N LYS A 219 -15.37 17.31 -13.77
CA LYS A 219 -14.73 18.61 -14.14
C LYS A 219 -13.84 19.28 -13.07
N HIS A 220 -13.48 18.62 -11.98
CA HIS A 220 -12.74 19.24 -10.88
C HIS A 220 -11.70 18.35 -10.18
N VAL A 221 -11.33 17.18 -10.71
CA VAL A 221 -10.46 16.25 -9.97
C VAL A 221 -9.01 16.24 -10.47
N TRP A 222 -8.72 16.60 -11.72
CA TRP A 222 -7.38 16.43 -12.28
C TRP A 222 -6.82 17.67 -13.00
N THR A 223 -6.85 18.83 -12.36
CA THR A 223 -5.86 19.87 -12.71
C THR A 223 -4.64 19.71 -11.83
N VAL A 224 -3.62 19.03 -12.37
CA VAL A 224 -2.21 19.14 -11.96
C VAL A 224 -1.53 20.15 -12.89
#